data_AF-A0A7X7X9H5-F1
#
_entry.id   AF-A0A7X7X9H5-F1
#
_cell.length_a   1.000
_cell.length_b   1.000
_cell.length_c   1.000
_cell.angle_alpha   90.00
_cell.angle_beta   90.00
_cell.angle_gamma   90.00
#
_symmetry.space_group_name_H-M   'P 1'
#
loop_
_entity.id
_entity.type
_entity.pdbx_description
1 polymer ?
#
loop_
_entity_poly.entity_id
_entity_poly.type
_entity_poly.pdbx_seq_one_letter_code
_entity_poly.pdbx_strand_id
1 'polypeptide(L)'
;MPNYRLKIRTLSPLFIGSGTELRQGFDFTSSEKQTGRFNVEKILEEKFDPKDPMQRPDQMLSQADYSNPAFFRYVLPGSVRTQKADGRLQECIKDVYDCPYIPGSSMKGAIRTALSVQMLKKNPLNLQNMIDCKKSPKQADDSIETSLFVSSRNTERGKNPNYDLMKALQISDALLPVEQRKAGACLSVRNLTPITKKWQDAATVPVEAECIDEKVEFFADVKVDNYLLRELFPEKTAWENEIIQSLQVYSQNRLETLLAWFTKAEGCEAICSLLKKMLGKCELMKGTKIALLQIGAGSGWDGNTYGTLLQSDAVWFENMIKALNVLKKPKNNPAAVSNRPPGSPFPTSRKIILKDKKPLSQLGWCLLDFEEGSG
;
A
#
# COMPACT_ATOMS: atom_id res chain seq x y z
N MET A 1 -23.19 -13.69 11.08
CA MET A 1 -22.16 -14.51 10.43
C MET A 1 -21.56 -13.71 9.28
N PRO A 2 -20.28 -13.90 8.92
CA PRO A 2 -19.72 -13.36 7.69
C PRO A 2 -20.47 -13.96 6.49
N ASN A 3 -20.64 -13.17 5.44
CA ASN A 3 -21.37 -13.62 4.25
C ASN A 3 -20.40 -14.25 3.23
N TYR A 4 -19.13 -13.86 3.30
CA TYR A 4 -18.08 -14.28 2.38
C TYR A 4 -16.76 -14.47 3.12
N ARG A 5 -15.93 -15.37 2.58
CA ARG A 5 -14.53 -15.50 2.92
C ARG A 5 -13.71 -14.92 1.78
N LEU A 6 -12.80 -14.01 2.11
CA LEU A 6 -11.89 -13.40 1.16
C LEU A 6 -10.52 -14.05 1.28
N LYS A 7 -10.10 -14.74 0.23
CA LYS A 7 -8.73 -15.21 0.08
C LYS A 7 -7.91 -14.17 -0.67
N ILE A 8 -6.81 -13.72 -0.09
CA ILE A 8 -5.88 -12.75 -0.70
C ILE A 8 -4.56 -13.44 -0.96
N ARG A 9 -4.08 -13.43 -2.20
CA ARG A 9 -2.76 -13.94 -2.57
C ARG A 9 -1.87 -12.83 -3.11
N THR A 10 -0.71 -12.62 -2.50
CA THR A 10 0.27 -11.66 -3.03
C THR A 10 0.83 -12.16 -4.37
N LEU A 11 0.80 -11.31 -5.39
CA LEU A 11 1.39 -11.56 -6.71
C LEU A 11 2.71 -10.81 -6.91
N SER A 12 2.97 -9.82 -6.06
CA SER A 12 4.22 -9.11 -5.98
C SER A 12 4.50 -8.71 -4.52
N PRO A 13 5.74 -8.30 -4.16
CA PRO A 13 6.06 -7.97 -2.77
C PRO A 13 5.16 -6.85 -2.25
N LEU A 14 4.60 -7.05 -1.06
CA LEU A 14 3.64 -6.12 -0.46
C LEU A 14 4.25 -5.45 0.76
N PHE A 15 4.22 -4.12 0.78
CA PHE A 15 4.59 -3.33 1.95
C PHE A 15 3.41 -2.49 2.43
N ILE A 16 3.03 -2.71 3.69
CA ILE A 16 2.09 -1.87 4.45
C ILE A 16 2.83 -1.50 5.73
N GLY A 17 3.18 -0.22 5.87
CA GLY A 17 3.99 0.22 7.01
C GLY A 17 3.19 0.24 8.32
N SER A 18 3.83 -0.13 9.44
CA SER A 18 3.26 0.09 10.78
C SER A 18 3.32 1.57 11.20
N GLY A 19 4.14 2.37 10.51
CA GLY A 19 4.50 3.73 10.92
C GLY A 19 5.81 3.79 11.72
N THR A 20 6.36 2.63 12.11
CA THR A 20 7.64 2.53 12.82
C THR A 20 8.82 2.48 11.83
N GLU A 21 9.86 3.23 12.13
CA GLU A 21 11.17 3.15 11.47
C GLU A 21 12.17 2.54 12.45
N LEU A 22 12.69 1.37 12.10
CA LEU A 22 13.70 0.65 12.89
C LEU A 22 15.10 1.19 12.58
N ARG A 23 15.96 1.24 13.60
CA ARG A 23 17.34 1.74 13.48
C ARG A 23 18.40 0.66 13.71
N GLN A 24 19.42 0.63 12.86
CA GLN A 24 20.52 -0.31 12.99
C GLN A 24 21.28 -0.10 14.30
N GLY A 25 21.55 -1.19 14.99
CA GLY A 25 22.23 -1.23 16.28
C GLY A 25 21.33 -1.02 17.49
N PHE A 26 20.18 -0.36 17.31
CA PHE A 26 19.16 -0.18 18.34
C PHE A 26 18.06 -1.22 18.24
N ASP A 27 17.47 -1.33 17.06
CA ASP A 27 16.29 -2.12 16.80
C ASP A 27 16.61 -3.44 16.10
N PHE A 28 17.62 -3.42 15.24
CA PHE A 28 17.97 -4.56 14.42
C PHE A 28 19.47 -4.59 14.13
N THR A 29 19.92 -5.76 13.68
CA THR A 29 21.24 -5.95 13.07
C THR A 29 21.08 -6.49 11.65
N SER A 30 22.01 -6.17 10.76
CA SER A 30 22.03 -6.69 9.40
C SER A 30 23.38 -7.34 9.12
N SER A 31 23.34 -8.50 8.48
CA SER A 31 24.46 -9.13 7.79
C SER A 31 24.30 -8.95 6.28
N GLU A 32 25.18 -9.52 5.46
CA GLU A 32 25.02 -9.49 3.99
C GLU A 32 23.74 -10.18 3.49
N LYS A 33 23.26 -11.21 4.21
CA LYS A 33 22.17 -12.09 3.75
C LYS A 33 20.88 -11.99 4.56
N GLN A 34 20.97 -11.55 5.81
CA GLN A 34 19.86 -11.59 6.76
C GLN A 34 19.84 -10.38 7.68
N THR A 35 18.67 -10.04 8.17
CA THR A 35 18.41 -8.94 9.10
C THR A 35 17.68 -9.49 10.32
N GLY A 36 18.26 -9.35 11.52
CA GLY A 36 17.68 -9.82 12.77
C GLY A 36 17.03 -8.67 13.55
N ARG A 37 15.74 -8.80 13.90
CA ARG A 37 15.04 -7.85 14.79
C ARG A 37 15.39 -8.19 16.24
N PHE A 38 16.01 -7.27 16.96
CA PHE A 38 16.37 -7.50 18.35
C PHE A 38 15.14 -7.66 19.24
N ASN A 39 15.27 -8.55 20.22
CA ASN A 39 14.44 -8.56 21.42
C ASN A 39 15.10 -7.66 22.47
N VAL A 40 14.89 -6.34 22.34
CA VAL A 40 15.59 -5.34 23.16
C VAL A 40 15.34 -5.55 24.66
N GLU A 41 14.11 -5.91 25.03
CA GLU A 41 13.76 -6.21 26.42
C GLU A 41 14.64 -7.34 26.97
N LYS A 42 14.72 -8.46 26.25
CA LYS A 42 15.53 -9.62 26.67
C LYS A 42 17.03 -9.32 26.72
N ILE A 43 17.52 -8.49 25.81
CA ILE A 43 18.93 -8.07 25.81
C ILE A 43 19.21 -7.20 27.05
N LEU A 44 18.35 -6.24 27.36
CA LEU A 44 18.51 -5.38 28.54
C LEU A 44 18.41 -6.18 29.83
N GLU A 45 17.49 -7.15 29.94
CA GLU A 45 17.38 -8.01 31.11
C GLU A 45 18.67 -8.77 31.43
N GLU A 46 19.40 -9.24 30.40
CA GLU A 46 20.55 -10.13 30.60
C GLU A 46 21.92 -9.45 30.50
N LYS A 47 22.02 -8.35 29.75
CA LYS A 47 23.30 -7.76 29.35
C LYS A 47 23.47 -6.30 29.77
N PHE A 48 22.46 -5.69 30.40
CA PHE A 48 22.54 -4.29 30.82
C PHE A 48 23.63 -4.07 31.87
N ASP A 49 24.52 -3.10 31.62
CA ASP A 49 25.47 -2.60 32.60
C ASP A 49 25.02 -1.22 33.10
N PRO A 50 24.64 -1.08 34.39
CA PRO A 50 24.29 0.21 34.97
C PRO A 50 25.38 1.28 34.88
N LYS A 51 26.65 0.87 34.67
CA LYS A 51 27.78 1.80 34.49
C LYS A 51 27.84 2.41 33.09
N ASP A 52 27.22 1.78 32.09
CA ASP A 52 27.09 2.30 30.73
C ASP A 52 25.65 2.15 30.22
N PRO A 53 24.70 2.95 30.74
CA PRO A 53 23.28 2.81 30.42
C PRO A 53 22.93 3.27 28.99
N MET A 54 23.88 3.89 28.27
CA MET A 54 23.68 4.40 26.91
C MET A 54 24.16 3.42 25.84
N GLN A 55 24.71 2.28 26.25
CA GLN A 55 25.15 1.25 25.33
C GLN A 55 23.97 0.76 24.48
N ARG A 56 24.20 0.62 23.18
CA ARG A 56 23.18 0.12 22.25
C ARG A 56 23.09 -1.41 22.35
N PRO A 57 21.94 -2.01 22.04
CA PRO A 57 21.79 -3.46 21.99
C PRO A 57 22.90 -4.19 21.20
N ASP A 58 23.32 -3.67 20.03
CA ASP A 58 24.41 -4.30 19.27
C ASP A 58 25.77 -4.30 19.97
N GLN A 59 26.03 -3.31 20.83
CA GLN A 59 27.25 -3.17 21.61
C GLN A 59 27.22 -4.05 22.87
N MET A 60 26.02 -4.37 23.37
CA MET A 60 25.83 -5.26 24.54
C MET A 60 26.03 -6.74 24.19
N LEU A 61 25.89 -7.10 22.92
CA LEU A 61 25.99 -8.48 22.45
C LEU A 61 27.41 -8.86 22.01
N SER A 62 27.90 -9.99 22.51
CA SER A 62 29.11 -10.64 22.00
C SER A 62 28.82 -11.41 20.70
N GLN A 63 29.85 -11.81 19.96
CA GLN A 63 29.68 -12.62 18.73
C GLN A 63 28.91 -13.93 18.96
N ALA A 64 29.08 -14.57 20.13
CA ALA A 64 28.36 -15.81 20.46
C ALA A 64 26.85 -15.56 20.65
N ASP A 65 26.47 -14.37 21.16
CA ASP A 65 25.09 -14.02 21.46
C ASP A 65 24.22 -13.90 20.20
N TYR A 66 24.82 -13.62 19.04
CA TYR A 66 24.09 -13.57 17.76
C TYR A 66 23.54 -14.93 17.32
N SER A 67 23.97 -16.02 17.94
CA SER A 67 23.39 -17.36 17.75
C SER A 67 22.24 -17.68 18.71
N ASN A 68 22.01 -16.85 19.73
CA ASN A 68 20.95 -17.05 20.71
C ASN A 68 19.59 -16.52 20.18
N PRO A 69 18.61 -17.40 19.88
CA PRO A 69 17.33 -16.97 19.36
C PRO A 69 16.53 -16.10 20.34
N ALA A 70 16.80 -16.17 21.65
CA ALA A 70 16.08 -15.35 22.64
C ALA A 70 16.33 -13.83 22.48
N PHE A 71 17.48 -13.45 21.91
CA PHE A 71 17.83 -12.04 21.64
C PHE A 71 17.24 -11.51 20.33
N PHE A 72 16.50 -12.31 19.59
CA PHE A 72 15.85 -11.89 18.35
C PHE A 72 14.36 -12.21 18.37
N ARG A 73 13.52 -11.22 18.06
CA ARG A 73 12.07 -11.45 17.85
C ARG A 73 11.84 -12.30 16.61
N TYR A 74 12.61 -12.03 15.56
CA TYR A 74 12.62 -12.78 14.31
C TYR A 74 13.85 -12.43 13.46
N VAL A 75 14.16 -13.25 12.47
CA VAL A 75 15.24 -13.04 11.49
C VAL A 75 14.68 -13.14 10.08
N LEU A 76 14.94 -12.12 9.26
CA LEU A 76 14.43 -11.99 7.91
C LEU A 76 15.52 -12.22 6.86
N PRO A 77 15.22 -12.87 5.72
CA PRO A 77 16.09 -12.82 4.55
C PRO A 77 16.22 -11.40 4.00
N GLY A 78 17.38 -11.09 3.43
CA GLY A 78 17.72 -9.78 2.90
C GLY A 78 18.45 -8.90 3.92
N SER A 79 19.04 -7.83 3.41
CA SER A 79 19.95 -6.97 4.16
C SER A 79 19.68 -5.50 3.88
N VAL A 80 20.05 -4.67 4.86
CA VAL A 80 20.08 -3.22 4.72
C VAL A 80 21.40 -2.82 4.08
N ARG A 81 21.37 -1.87 3.13
CA ARG A 81 22.55 -1.51 2.34
C ARG A 81 23.64 -0.83 3.15
N THR A 82 23.24 0.13 4.00
CA THR A 82 24.16 0.73 4.96
C THR A 82 24.29 -0.19 6.17
N GLN A 83 25.53 -0.44 6.59
CA GLN A 83 25.84 -1.16 7.82
C GLN A 83 26.22 -0.21 8.96
N LYS A 84 26.11 1.10 8.73
CA LYS A 84 26.41 2.13 9.73
C LYS A 84 25.23 2.26 10.69
N ALA A 85 25.49 2.86 11.85
CA ALA A 85 24.52 3.16 12.90
C ALA A 85 23.33 4.06 12.49
N ASP A 86 23.24 4.46 11.22
CA ASP A 86 22.17 5.26 10.61
C ASP A 86 21.27 4.45 9.66
N GLY A 87 21.50 3.14 9.54
CA GLY A 87 20.64 2.24 8.79
C GLY A 87 19.21 2.28 9.28
N ARG A 88 18.28 2.52 8.34
CA ARG A 88 16.85 2.62 8.60
C ARG A 88 16.13 1.49 7.89
N LEU A 89 15.20 0.87 8.57
CA LEU A 89 14.33 -0.16 8.01
C LEU A 89 12.89 0.19 8.33
N GLN A 90 12.06 0.38 7.31
CA GLN A 90 10.64 0.61 7.50
C GLN A 90 9.97 -0.70 7.88
N GLU A 91 9.28 -0.69 9.02
CA GLU A 91 8.65 -1.88 9.57
C GLU A 91 7.33 -2.20 8.84
N CYS A 92 7.12 -3.46 8.48
CA CYS A 92 5.82 -3.92 7.98
C CYS A 92 4.84 -4.07 9.15
N ILE A 93 3.58 -3.75 8.94
CA ILE A 93 2.53 -3.95 9.93
C ILE A 93 2.42 -5.43 10.31
N LYS A 94 2.35 -5.68 11.62
CA LYS A 94 2.30 -6.98 12.26
C LYS A 94 1.32 -6.92 13.43
N ASP A 95 0.79 -8.07 13.82
CA ASP A 95 0.01 -8.19 15.05
C ASP A 95 0.92 -8.17 16.29
N VAL A 96 0.32 -8.36 17.46
CA VAL A 96 1.04 -8.40 18.75
C VAL A 96 2.05 -9.56 18.87
N TYR A 97 1.99 -10.55 17.99
CA TYR A 97 2.87 -11.72 17.94
C TYR A 97 3.90 -11.65 16.81
N ASP A 98 4.15 -10.45 16.26
CA ASP A 98 5.04 -10.21 15.12
C ASP A 98 4.64 -10.98 13.84
N CYS A 99 3.40 -11.44 13.73
CA CYS A 99 2.91 -12.06 12.51
C CYS A 99 2.40 -10.96 11.57
N PRO A 100 2.87 -10.88 10.31
CA PRO A 100 2.34 -9.91 9.38
C PRO A 100 0.89 -10.22 9.03
N TYR A 101 0.14 -9.16 8.74
CA TYR A 101 -1.25 -9.26 8.30
C TYR A 101 -1.56 -8.14 7.30
N ILE A 102 -2.66 -8.27 6.57
CA ILE A 102 -3.16 -7.20 5.69
C ILE A 102 -4.35 -6.53 6.40
N PRO A 103 -4.25 -5.26 6.82
CA PRO A 103 -5.35 -4.60 7.52
C PRO A 103 -6.61 -4.51 6.67
N GLY A 104 -7.76 -4.78 7.27
CA GLY A 104 -9.08 -4.65 6.65
C GLY A 104 -9.31 -3.24 6.12
N SER A 105 -8.80 -2.23 6.83
CA SER A 105 -8.82 -0.82 6.42
C SER A 105 -8.00 -0.55 5.16
N SER A 106 -6.84 -1.22 4.97
CA SER A 106 -6.01 -1.08 3.77
C SER A 106 -6.70 -1.68 2.56
N MET A 107 -7.30 -2.87 2.71
CA MET A 107 -8.09 -3.50 1.65
C MET A 107 -9.32 -2.67 1.30
N LYS A 108 -10.08 -2.24 2.32
CA LYS A 108 -11.29 -1.43 2.14
C LYS A 108 -10.98 -0.07 1.50
N GLY A 109 -9.84 0.55 1.83
CA GLY A 109 -9.38 1.77 1.18
C GLY A 109 -9.13 1.57 -0.32
N ALA A 110 -8.41 0.51 -0.69
CA ALA A 110 -8.15 0.19 -2.09
C ALA A 110 -9.44 -0.14 -2.87
N ILE A 111 -10.37 -0.88 -2.26
CA ILE A 111 -11.69 -1.16 -2.83
C ILE A 111 -12.48 0.15 -3.00
N ARG A 112 -12.51 1.01 -1.97
CA ARG A 112 -13.18 2.32 -2.03
C ARG A 112 -12.66 3.13 -3.21
N THR A 113 -11.34 3.26 -3.37
CA THR A 113 -10.76 3.99 -4.50
C THR A 113 -11.17 3.42 -5.86
N ALA A 114 -11.13 2.09 -6.00
CA ALA A 114 -11.54 1.43 -7.25
C ALA A 114 -13.02 1.70 -7.56
N LEU A 115 -13.91 1.60 -6.57
CA LEU A 115 -15.32 1.94 -6.70
C LEU A 115 -15.53 3.40 -7.05
N SER A 116 -14.87 4.33 -6.35
CA SER A 116 -14.97 5.77 -6.63
C SER A 116 -14.67 6.08 -8.10
N VAL A 117 -13.61 5.49 -8.65
CA VAL A 117 -13.21 5.73 -10.03
C VAL A 117 -14.26 5.21 -11.01
N GLN A 118 -14.85 4.04 -10.77
CA GLN A 118 -15.90 3.51 -11.65
C GLN A 118 -17.21 4.29 -11.54
N MET A 119 -17.60 4.68 -10.33
CA MET A 119 -18.80 5.50 -10.09
C MET A 119 -18.67 6.86 -10.78
N LEU A 120 -17.51 7.53 -10.66
CA LEU A 120 -17.23 8.80 -11.33
C LEU A 120 -17.15 8.68 -12.85
N LYS A 121 -16.73 7.52 -13.38
CA LYS A 121 -16.77 7.26 -14.83
C LYS A 121 -18.19 7.05 -15.35
N LYS A 122 -19.02 6.32 -14.59
CA LYS A 122 -20.43 6.04 -14.94
C LYS A 122 -21.30 7.29 -14.83
N ASN A 123 -21.13 8.05 -13.76
CA ASN A 123 -21.86 9.30 -13.48
C ASN A 123 -20.86 10.43 -13.17
N PRO A 124 -20.35 11.14 -14.19
CA PRO A 124 -19.36 12.19 -14.02
C PRO A 124 -19.84 13.34 -13.13
N LEU A 125 -19.02 13.67 -12.13
CA LEU A 125 -19.17 14.86 -11.31
C LEU A 125 -18.20 15.96 -11.79
N ASN A 126 -18.53 17.22 -11.51
CA ASN A 126 -17.59 18.32 -11.74
C ASN A 126 -16.54 18.37 -10.62
N LEU A 127 -15.49 17.56 -10.76
CA LEU A 127 -14.40 17.48 -9.79
C LEU A 127 -13.75 18.84 -9.52
N GLN A 128 -13.66 19.70 -10.54
CA GLN A 128 -13.04 21.02 -10.41
C GLN A 128 -13.76 21.91 -9.39
N ASN A 129 -15.09 21.88 -9.41
CA ASN A 129 -15.92 22.65 -8.49
C ASN A 129 -16.04 22.01 -7.10
N MET A 130 -15.81 20.70 -7.00
CA MET A 130 -15.99 19.94 -5.77
C MET A 130 -14.71 19.82 -4.92
N ILE A 131 -13.53 19.94 -5.54
CA ILE A 131 -12.26 20.00 -4.81
C ILE A 131 -12.11 21.38 -4.14
N ASP A 132 -12.17 21.40 -2.82
CA ASP A 132 -12.01 22.62 -2.03
C ASP A 132 -10.54 22.85 -1.67
N CYS A 133 -9.86 23.64 -2.49
CA CYS A 133 -8.46 24.01 -2.26
C CYS A 133 -8.24 24.94 -1.04
N LYS A 134 -9.30 25.44 -0.39
CA LYS A 134 -9.20 26.23 0.84
C LYS A 134 -9.15 25.35 2.09
N LYS A 135 -9.62 24.10 1.99
CA LYS A 135 -9.52 23.11 3.06
C LYS A 135 -8.13 22.50 3.13
N SER A 136 -7.88 21.78 4.22
CA SER A 136 -6.66 20.99 4.35
C SER A 136 -6.58 19.94 3.23
N PRO A 137 -5.38 19.54 2.77
CA PRO A 137 -5.23 18.51 1.74
C PRO A 137 -5.89 17.17 2.08
N LYS A 138 -6.15 16.90 3.37
CA LYS A 138 -6.84 15.69 3.84
C LYS A 138 -8.36 15.74 3.69
N GLN A 139 -8.91 16.92 3.43
CA GLN A 139 -10.35 17.21 3.38
C GLN A 139 -10.78 17.86 2.06
N ALA A 140 -9.82 18.09 1.16
CA ALA A 140 -10.04 18.79 -0.10
C ALA A 140 -11.07 18.08 -0.99
N ASP A 141 -11.26 16.77 -0.83
CA ASP A 141 -12.20 15.96 -1.59
C ASP A 141 -13.43 15.48 -0.83
N ASP A 142 -13.68 16.00 0.38
CA ASP A 142 -14.80 15.58 1.21
C ASP A 142 -16.16 15.73 0.49
N SER A 143 -16.32 16.73 -0.36
CA SER A 143 -17.53 16.93 -1.17
C SER A 143 -17.75 15.78 -2.16
N ILE A 144 -16.67 15.29 -2.78
CA ILE A 144 -16.73 14.16 -3.72
C ILE A 144 -17.08 12.90 -2.95
N GLU A 145 -16.38 12.63 -1.84
CA GLU A 145 -16.68 11.46 -1.00
C GLU A 145 -18.11 11.48 -0.45
N THR A 146 -18.62 12.65 -0.05
CA THR A 146 -20.01 12.83 0.38
C THR A 146 -20.97 12.46 -0.75
N SER A 147 -20.73 12.95 -1.96
CA SER A 147 -21.59 12.65 -3.10
C SER A 147 -21.56 11.18 -3.52
N LEU A 148 -20.46 10.46 -3.27
CA LEU A 148 -20.30 9.06 -3.69
C LEU A 148 -20.78 8.07 -2.63
N PHE A 149 -20.50 8.34 -1.36
CA PHE A 149 -20.64 7.34 -0.30
C PHE A 149 -21.50 7.77 0.87
N VAL A 150 -22.04 8.98 0.93
CA VAL A 150 -23.01 9.35 1.97
C VAL A 150 -24.42 9.10 1.46
N SER A 151 -25.26 8.49 2.32
CA SER A 151 -26.68 8.28 2.04
C SER A 151 -27.34 9.55 1.49
N SER A 152 -28.11 9.43 0.41
CA SER A 152 -28.80 10.55 -0.23
C SER A 152 -29.73 11.30 0.73
N ARG A 153 -30.19 10.64 1.78
CA ARG A 153 -31.06 11.17 2.84
C ARG A 153 -30.33 12.02 3.89
N ASN A 154 -29.00 12.07 3.84
CA ASN A 154 -28.16 12.71 4.87
C ASN A 154 -27.01 13.52 4.26
N THR A 155 -27.10 13.92 2.98
CA THR A 155 -26.03 14.64 2.29
C THR A 155 -25.74 16.00 2.94
N GLU A 156 -26.74 16.62 3.54
CA GLU A 156 -26.63 17.86 4.31
C GLU A 156 -25.75 17.73 5.56
N ARG A 157 -25.52 16.49 6.04
CA ARG A 157 -24.66 16.20 7.19
C ARG A 157 -23.19 16.02 6.80
N GLY A 158 -22.88 16.07 5.50
CA GLY A 158 -21.54 15.91 4.96
C GLY A 158 -20.92 14.53 5.25
N LYS A 159 -19.59 14.48 5.21
CA LYS A 159 -18.80 13.28 5.50
C LYS A 159 -18.88 12.92 6.99
N ASN A 160 -19.88 12.12 7.35
CA ASN A 160 -20.08 11.58 8.68
C ASN A 160 -20.08 10.04 8.62
N PRO A 161 -19.24 9.35 9.42
CA PRO A 161 -19.14 7.88 9.41
C PRO A 161 -20.48 7.16 9.62
N ASN A 162 -21.43 7.77 10.33
CA ASN A 162 -22.75 7.18 10.57
C ASN A 162 -23.58 7.05 9.29
N TYR A 163 -23.31 7.87 8.28
CA TYR A 163 -24.05 7.89 7.01
C TYR A 163 -23.20 7.39 5.83
N ASP A 164 -21.94 7.02 6.06
CA ASP A 164 -21.09 6.43 5.03
C ASP A 164 -21.59 5.02 4.68
N LEU A 165 -22.06 4.85 3.46
CA LEU A 165 -22.60 3.62 2.89
C LEU A 165 -21.55 2.51 2.80
N MET A 166 -20.24 2.83 2.77
CA MET A 166 -19.20 1.81 2.87
C MET A 166 -19.20 1.09 4.22
N LYS A 167 -19.91 1.57 5.25
CA LYS A 167 -20.14 0.78 6.49
C LYS A 167 -20.90 -0.53 6.23
N ALA A 168 -21.60 -0.61 5.10
CA ALA A 168 -22.27 -1.82 4.65
C ALA A 168 -21.28 -2.94 4.28
N LEU A 169 -20.05 -2.60 3.88
CA LEU A 169 -18.98 -3.56 3.58
C LEU A 169 -17.97 -3.62 4.73
N GLN A 170 -18.02 -4.68 5.52
CA GLN A 170 -17.11 -4.90 6.65
C GLN A 170 -16.11 -5.99 6.27
N ILE A 171 -14.83 -5.64 6.29
CA ILE A 171 -13.74 -6.55 5.94
C ILE A 171 -12.85 -6.66 7.18
N SER A 172 -12.66 -7.86 7.69
CA SER A 172 -11.72 -8.10 8.80
C SER A 172 -10.29 -7.87 8.35
N ASP A 173 -9.38 -7.82 9.31
CA ASP A 173 -7.96 -8.00 9.01
C ASP A 173 -7.74 -9.39 8.37
N ALA A 174 -6.89 -9.45 7.36
CA ALA A 174 -6.54 -10.70 6.69
C ALA A 174 -5.31 -11.32 7.32
N LEU A 175 -5.45 -12.54 7.81
CA LEU A 175 -4.45 -13.22 8.62
C LEU A 175 -3.84 -14.39 7.84
N LEU A 176 -2.59 -14.72 8.14
CA LEU A 176 -1.98 -15.97 7.68
C LEU A 176 -2.77 -17.18 8.24
N PRO A 177 -2.75 -18.33 7.54
CA PRO A 177 -3.20 -19.60 8.10
C PRO A 177 -2.55 -19.87 9.45
N VAL A 178 -3.31 -20.45 10.39
CA VAL A 178 -2.89 -20.65 11.78
C VAL A 178 -1.54 -21.37 11.87
N GLU A 179 -1.34 -22.39 11.04
CA GLU A 179 -0.12 -23.19 10.98
C GLU A 179 1.10 -22.43 10.44
N GLN A 180 0.88 -21.31 9.74
CA GLN A 180 1.93 -20.45 9.18
C GLN A 180 2.22 -19.21 10.03
N ARG A 181 1.42 -18.97 11.09
CA ARG A 181 1.58 -17.80 11.97
C ARG A 181 2.80 -17.96 12.87
N LYS A 182 3.88 -17.28 12.49
CA LYS A 182 5.12 -17.15 13.27
C LYS A 182 5.66 -15.72 13.11
N ALA A 183 6.41 -15.26 14.11
CA ALA A 183 7.08 -13.97 14.07
C ALA A 183 7.92 -13.82 12.80
N GLY A 184 7.70 -12.75 12.04
CA GLY A 184 8.41 -12.47 10.79
C GLY A 184 8.12 -13.42 9.63
N ALA A 185 7.13 -14.32 9.74
CA ALA A 185 6.82 -15.28 8.69
C ALA A 185 6.52 -14.58 7.37
N CYS A 186 7.07 -15.11 6.28
CA CYS A 186 6.87 -14.59 4.91
C CYS A 186 7.32 -13.14 4.70
N LEU A 187 8.15 -12.57 5.59
CA LEU A 187 8.76 -11.26 5.40
C LEU A 187 10.18 -11.39 4.88
N SER A 188 10.57 -10.45 4.02
CA SER A 188 11.97 -10.23 3.65
C SER A 188 12.29 -8.74 3.54
N VAL A 189 13.54 -8.37 3.79
CA VAL A 189 14.00 -6.99 3.62
C VAL A 189 14.17 -6.70 2.13
N ARG A 190 13.48 -5.66 1.66
CA ARG A 190 13.48 -5.24 0.26
C ARG A 190 13.84 -3.77 0.13
N ASN A 191 14.34 -3.44 -1.05
CA ASN A 191 14.74 -2.08 -1.38
C ASN A 191 13.70 -1.39 -2.25
N LEU A 192 12.98 -0.43 -1.65
CA LEU A 192 11.90 0.32 -2.27
C LEU A 192 12.46 1.61 -2.86
N THR A 193 12.60 1.65 -4.18
CA THR A 193 13.20 2.79 -4.87
C THR A 193 12.16 3.52 -5.71
N PRO A 194 11.95 4.84 -5.50
CA PRO A 194 11.19 5.66 -6.43
C PRO A 194 12.04 5.93 -7.68
N ILE A 195 11.60 5.46 -8.84
CA ILE A 195 12.27 5.71 -10.13
C ILE A 195 11.44 6.64 -11.01
N THR A 196 12.11 7.48 -11.80
CA THR A 196 11.52 8.18 -12.95
C THR A 196 11.79 7.39 -14.24
N LYS A 197 11.30 7.85 -15.40
CA LYS A 197 11.53 7.15 -16.67
C LYS A 197 13.02 7.07 -17.06
N LYS A 198 13.78 8.13 -16.76
CA LYS A 198 15.23 8.22 -16.95
C LYS A 198 15.86 8.29 -15.57
N TRP A 199 16.13 7.14 -14.98
CA TRP A 199 16.66 7.02 -13.63
C TRP A 199 18.05 6.39 -13.67
N GLN A 200 18.91 6.79 -12.74
CA GLN A 200 20.22 6.18 -12.51
C GLN A 200 20.30 5.81 -11.03
N ASP A 201 20.87 4.64 -10.72
CA ASP A 201 20.90 4.06 -9.36
C ASP A 201 21.47 5.03 -8.29
N ALA A 202 22.44 5.87 -8.66
CA ALA A 202 23.07 6.83 -7.75
C ALA A 202 22.20 8.07 -7.39
N ALA A 203 21.10 8.32 -8.11
CA ALA A 203 20.30 9.54 -7.97
C ALA A 203 19.07 9.39 -7.05
N THR A 204 18.80 8.18 -6.54
CA THR A 204 17.61 7.89 -5.75
C THR A 204 17.99 7.47 -4.34
N VAL A 205 17.34 8.05 -3.33
CA VAL A 205 17.46 7.57 -1.94
C VAL A 205 16.51 6.40 -1.79
N PRO A 206 17.03 5.18 -1.69
CA PRO A 206 16.18 4.02 -1.49
C PRO A 206 15.60 4.01 -0.09
N VAL A 207 14.53 3.25 0.07
CA VAL A 207 13.94 2.97 1.38
C VAL A 207 14.00 1.47 1.60
N GLU A 208 14.77 1.02 2.56
CA GLU A 208 14.71 -0.37 3.01
C GLU A 208 13.42 -0.60 3.80
N ALA A 209 12.70 -1.68 3.50
CA ALA A 209 11.47 -2.03 4.18
C ALA A 209 11.33 -3.55 4.34
N GLU A 210 10.74 -3.98 5.44
CA GLU A 210 10.21 -5.34 5.57
C GLU A 210 9.03 -5.48 4.59
N CYS A 211 9.02 -6.49 3.74
CA CYS A 211 7.93 -6.72 2.79
C CYS A 211 7.41 -8.15 2.90
N ILE A 212 6.09 -8.30 2.81
CA ILE A 212 5.47 -9.60 2.59
C ILE A 212 5.90 -10.10 1.21
N ASP A 213 6.39 -11.34 1.17
CA ASP A 213 6.85 -12.00 -0.06
C ASP A 213 5.70 -12.28 -1.04
N GLU A 214 6.07 -12.71 -2.24
CA GLU A 214 5.13 -13.15 -3.27
C GLU A 214 4.54 -14.52 -2.95
N LYS A 215 3.33 -14.80 -3.46
CA LYS A 215 2.62 -16.08 -3.35
C LYS A 215 2.22 -16.45 -1.91
N VAL A 216 2.14 -15.47 -1.03
CA VAL A 216 1.65 -15.64 0.35
C VAL A 216 0.14 -15.50 0.34
N GLU A 217 -0.56 -16.37 1.06
CA GLU A 217 -2.02 -16.40 1.13
C GLU A 217 -2.50 -15.93 2.51
N PHE A 218 -3.45 -15.01 2.52
CA PHE A 218 -4.12 -14.46 3.70
C PHE A 218 -5.63 -14.68 3.57
N PHE A 219 -6.30 -14.74 4.71
CA PHE A 219 -7.75 -14.97 4.77
C PHE A 219 -8.41 -13.92 5.65
N ALA A 220 -9.48 -13.31 5.13
CA ALA A 220 -10.32 -12.37 5.84
C ALA A 220 -11.79 -12.77 5.74
N ASP A 221 -12.57 -12.32 6.71
CA ASP A 221 -14.02 -12.41 6.69
C ASP A 221 -14.62 -11.14 6.12
N VAL A 222 -15.62 -11.29 5.26
CA VAL A 222 -16.37 -10.18 4.68
C VAL A 222 -17.85 -10.31 5.06
N LYS A 223 -18.35 -9.29 5.74
CA LYS A 223 -19.76 -9.15 6.08
C LYS A 223 -20.37 -8.01 5.29
N VAL A 224 -21.52 -8.26 4.68
CA VAL A 224 -22.25 -7.26 3.91
C VAL A 224 -23.65 -7.01 4.45
N ASP A 225 -23.96 -5.73 4.68
CA ASP A 225 -25.29 -5.25 4.98
C ASP A 225 -26.03 -4.92 3.68
N ASN A 226 -26.84 -5.90 3.22
CA ASN A 226 -27.62 -5.78 1.99
C ASN A 226 -28.70 -4.70 2.05
N TYR A 227 -29.10 -4.19 3.22
CA TYR A 227 -30.10 -3.13 3.31
C TYR A 227 -29.47 -1.78 2.95
N LEU A 228 -28.36 -1.44 3.59
CA LEU A 228 -27.64 -0.19 3.35
C LEU A 228 -27.02 -0.13 1.94
N LEU A 229 -26.56 -1.27 1.43
CA LEU A 229 -25.86 -1.31 0.16
C LEU A 229 -26.76 -1.03 -1.05
N ARG A 230 -28.08 -1.15 -0.89
CA ARG A 230 -29.07 -0.79 -1.93
C ARG A 230 -29.04 0.68 -2.33
N GLU A 231 -28.54 1.55 -1.46
CA GLU A 231 -28.37 2.97 -1.80
C GLU A 231 -27.18 3.20 -2.76
N LEU A 232 -26.16 2.34 -2.71
CA LEU A 232 -25.04 2.36 -3.67
C LEU A 232 -25.38 1.60 -4.95
N PHE A 233 -26.07 0.47 -4.82
CA PHE A 233 -26.42 -0.42 -5.92
C PHE A 233 -27.94 -0.70 -5.89
N PRO A 234 -28.75 0.12 -6.60
CA PRO A 234 -30.22 0.04 -6.54
C PRO A 234 -30.80 -1.26 -7.09
N GLU A 235 -30.14 -1.84 -8.09
CA GLU A 235 -30.56 -3.11 -8.66
C GLU A 235 -30.14 -4.28 -7.75
N LYS A 236 -31.08 -5.21 -7.53
CA LYS A 236 -30.86 -6.44 -6.74
C LYS A 236 -29.79 -7.36 -7.36
N THR A 237 -29.35 -7.08 -8.58
CA THR A 237 -28.21 -7.72 -9.24
C THR A 237 -27.05 -7.68 -8.27
N ALA A 238 -26.70 -8.86 -7.75
CA ALA A 238 -25.82 -9.03 -6.60
C ALA A 238 -24.72 -7.97 -6.59
N TRP A 239 -24.73 -7.10 -5.59
CA TRP A 239 -23.70 -6.06 -5.39
C TRP A 239 -22.28 -6.63 -5.52
N GLU A 240 -22.12 -7.92 -5.24
CA GLU A 240 -20.91 -8.71 -5.49
C GLU A 240 -20.44 -8.59 -6.93
N ASN A 241 -21.33 -8.77 -7.91
CA ASN A 241 -21.02 -8.59 -9.33
C ASN A 241 -20.60 -7.15 -9.61
N GLU A 242 -21.31 -6.15 -9.08
CA GLU A 242 -20.97 -4.74 -9.33
C GLU A 242 -19.63 -4.34 -8.72
N ILE A 243 -19.34 -4.75 -7.48
CA ILE A 243 -18.06 -4.48 -6.83
C ILE A 243 -16.95 -5.22 -7.55
N ILE A 244 -17.08 -6.53 -7.78
CA ILE A 244 -16.02 -7.35 -8.39
C ILE A 244 -15.74 -6.88 -9.82
N GLN A 245 -16.77 -6.61 -10.64
CA GLN A 245 -16.58 -6.05 -11.97
C GLN A 245 -15.89 -4.67 -11.90
N SER A 246 -16.26 -3.83 -10.94
CA SER A 246 -15.59 -2.54 -10.75
C SER A 246 -14.10 -2.71 -10.41
N LEU A 247 -13.75 -3.68 -9.56
CA LEU A 247 -12.36 -4.02 -9.24
C LEU A 247 -11.62 -4.58 -10.46
N GLN A 248 -12.24 -5.48 -11.23
CA GLN A 248 -11.66 -6.06 -12.45
C GLN A 248 -11.36 -4.96 -13.49
N VAL A 249 -12.34 -4.10 -13.77
CA VAL A 249 -12.16 -2.99 -14.72
C VAL A 249 -11.13 -1.99 -14.21
N TYR A 250 -11.17 -1.63 -12.92
CA TYR A 250 -10.19 -0.72 -12.33
C TYR A 250 -8.76 -1.27 -12.42
N SER A 251 -8.56 -2.52 -12.03
CA SER A 251 -7.26 -3.17 -12.00
C SER A 251 -6.67 -3.36 -13.39
N GLN A 252 -7.47 -3.75 -14.38
CA GLN A 252 -7.05 -3.83 -15.77
C GLN A 252 -6.57 -2.47 -16.29
N ASN A 253 -7.38 -1.41 -16.16
CA ASN A 253 -7.00 -0.05 -16.58
C ASN A 253 -5.69 0.42 -15.91
N ARG A 254 -5.53 0.08 -14.62
CA ARG A 254 -4.33 0.42 -13.86
C ARG A 254 -3.10 -0.34 -14.34
N LEU A 255 -3.23 -1.64 -14.60
CA LEU A 255 -2.14 -2.45 -15.17
C LEU A 255 -1.72 -1.94 -16.55
N GLU A 256 -2.67 -1.58 -17.42
CA GLU A 256 -2.41 -0.98 -18.73
C GLU A 256 -1.65 0.35 -18.60
N THR A 257 -2.12 1.22 -17.69
CA THR A 257 -1.47 2.52 -17.41
C THR A 257 -0.04 2.34 -16.92
N LEU A 258 0.19 1.42 -15.97
CA LEU A 258 1.51 1.14 -15.45
C LEU A 258 2.41 0.50 -16.52
N LEU A 259 1.89 -0.43 -17.31
CA LEU A 259 2.65 -1.06 -18.39
C LEU A 259 3.08 -0.03 -19.44
N ALA A 260 2.19 0.88 -19.83
CA ALA A 260 2.52 1.97 -20.74
C ALA A 260 3.58 2.93 -20.17
N TRP A 261 3.59 3.12 -18.84
CA TRP A 261 4.62 3.91 -18.16
C TRP A 261 5.97 3.19 -18.11
N PHE A 262 6.00 1.93 -17.64
CA PHE A 262 7.23 1.14 -17.46
C PHE A 262 7.88 0.73 -18.79
N THR A 263 7.12 0.59 -19.87
CA THR A 263 7.68 0.36 -21.22
C THR A 263 8.57 1.52 -21.68
N LYS A 264 8.35 2.72 -21.13
CA LYS A 264 9.15 3.93 -21.42
C LYS A 264 10.23 4.21 -20.37
N ALA A 265 10.37 3.33 -19.38
CA ALA A 265 11.34 3.48 -18.29
C ALA A 265 12.53 2.53 -18.51
N GLU A 266 13.74 3.02 -18.26
CA GLU A 266 14.98 2.26 -18.48
C GLU A 266 15.10 1.05 -17.54
N GLY A 267 15.49 -0.11 -18.09
CA GLY A 267 15.82 -1.33 -17.33
C GLY A 267 14.64 -2.02 -16.64
N CYS A 268 13.40 -1.74 -17.07
CA CYS A 268 12.17 -2.22 -16.43
C CYS A 268 11.56 -3.46 -17.09
N GLU A 269 12.31 -4.25 -17.86
CA GLU A 269 11.82 -5.38 -18.65
C GLU A 269 11.16 -6.47 -17.78
N ALA A 270 11.74 -6.73 -16.60
CA ALA A 270 11.18 -7.67 -15.62
C ALA A 270 9.81 -7.20 -15.10
N ILE A 271 9.68 -5.90 -14.80
CA ILE A 271 8.42 -5.29 -14.35
C ILE A 271 7.38 -5.34 -15.47
N CYS A 272 7.76 -4.99 -16.71
CA CYS A 272 6.89 -5.08 -17.87
C CYS A 272 6.38 -6.52 -18.08
N SER A 273 7.25 -7.52 -17.93
CA SER A 273 6.89 -8.93 -18.04
C SER A 273 5.90 -9.36 -16.95
N LEU A 274 6.13 -8.92 -15.71
CA LEU A 274 5.23 -9.13 -14.59
C LEU A 274 3.84 -8.52 -14.83
N LEU A 275 3.78 -7.26 -15.28
CA LEU A 275 2.51 -6.57 -15.56
C LEU A 275 1.74 -7.22 -16.72
N LYS A 276 2.44 -7.61 -17.81
CA LYS A 276 1.84 -8.37 -18.93
C LYS A 276 1.25 -9.69 -18.46
N LYS A 277 1.95 -10.42 -17.59
CA LYS A 277 1.43 -11.66 -17.00
C LYS A 277 0.16 -11.43 -16.18
N MET A 278 0.07 -10.33 -15.43
CA MET A 278 -1.14 -9.98 -14.69
C MET A 278 -2.29 -9.57 -15.61
N LEU A 279 -2.02 -8.78 -16.66
CA LEU A 279 -3.01 -8.43 -17.68
C LEU A 279 -3.59 -9.67 -18.37
N GLY A 280 -2.75 -10.64 -18.71
CA GLY A 280 -3.22 -11.91 -19.28
C GLY A 280 -4.17 -12.68 -18.35
N LYS A 281 -4.07 -12.47 -17.02
CA LYS A 281 -5.02 -13.06 -16.06
C LYS A 281 -6.33 -12.30 -15.96
N CYS A 282 -6.37 -10.99 -16.24
CA CYS A 282 -7.60 -10.20 -16.15
C CYS A 282 -8.71 -10.77 -17.04
N GLU A 283 -8.37 -11.27 -18.23
CA GLU A 283 -9.35 -11.90 -19.13
C GLU A 283 -9.96 -13.17 -18.53
N LEU A 284 -9.14 -14.00 -17.89
CA LEU A 284 -9.57 -15.23 -17.22
C LEU A 284 -10.45 -14.98 -15.98
N MET A 285 -10.45 -13.76 -15.46
CA MET A 285 -11.23 -13.39 -14.28
C MET A 285 -12.64 -12.91 -14.62
N LYS A 286 -12.92 -12.54 -15.88
CA LYS A 286 -14.24 -12.04 -16.28
C LYS A 286 -15.33 -13.07 -15.95
N GLY A 287 -16.39 -12.62 -15.27
CA GLY A 287 -17.49 -13.49 -14.84
C GLY A 287 -17.18 -14.40 -13.65
N THR A 288 -15.98 -14.30 -13.07
CA THR A 288 -15.61 -14.97 -11.81
C THR A 288 -15.69 -14.00 -10.63
N LYS A 289 -15.56 -14.53 -9.41
CA LYS A 289 -15.49 -13.74 -8.17
C LYS A 289 -14.06 -13.31 -7.81
N ILE A 290 -13.16 -13.35 -8.79
CA ILE A 290 -11.74 -13.05 -8.61
C ILE A 290 -11.40 -11.68 -9.19
N ALA A 291 -10.63 -10.88 -8.47
CA ALA A 291 -10.13 -9.60 -8.97
C ALA A 291 -8.66 -9.40 -8.61
N LEU A 292 -7.97 -8.57 -9.39
CA LEU A 292 -6.68 -8.01 -8.99
C LEU A 292 -6.91 -6.70 -8.26
N LEU A 293 -6.06 -6.40 -7.27
CA LEU A 293 -6.06 -5.11 -6.62
C LEU A 293 -4.65 -4.76 -6.16
N GLN A 294 -4.25 -3.51 -6.35
CA GLN A 294 -2.97 -3.03 -5.82
C GLN A 294 -3.20 -2.41 -4.44
N ILE A 295 -2.48 -2.90 -3.44
CA ILE A 295 -2.63 -2.54 -2.02
C ILE A 295 -1.29 -2.04 -1.48
N GLY A 296 -1.34 -1.12 -0.51
CA GLY A 296 -0.18 -0.66 0.23
C GLY A 296 0.72 0.30 -0.54
N ALA A 297 1.99 0.39 -0.14
CA ALA A 297 2.89 1.47 -0.51
C ALA A 297 3.31 1.51 -2.01
N GLY A 298 2.92 0.49 -2.78
CA GLY A 298 3.17 0.35 -4.22
C GLY A 298 2.19 1.11 -5.11
N SER A 299 0.99 1.41 -4.62
CA SER A 299 -0.07 2.06 -5.41
C SER A 299 0.26 3.51 -5.76
N GLY A 300 1.01 4.21 -4.90
CA GLY A 300 1.35 5.61 -5.12
C GLY A 300 0.13 6.52 -5.18
N TRP A 301 0.33 7.76 -5.60
CA TRP A 301 -0.75 8.76 -5.61
C TRP A 301 -1.86 8.40 -6.60
N ASP A 302 -1.51 7.96 -7.82
CA ASP A 302 -2.47 7.61 -8.87
C ASP A 302 -3.26 6.32 -8.59
N GLY A 303 -2.79 5.49 -7.65
CA GLY A 303 -3.51 4.29 -7.18
C GLY A 303 -4.34 4.50 -5.94
N ASN A 304 -4.13 5.60 -5.20
CA ASN A 304 -4.88 5.94 -3.99
C ASN A 304 -5.85 7.10 -4.21
N THR A 305 -5.96 7.59 -5.44
CA THR A 305 -6.83 8.72 -5.83
C THR A 305 -7.52 8.40 -7.15
N TYR A 306 -8.44 9.26 -7.58
CA TYR A 306 -9.02 9.27 -8.93
C TYR A 306 -8.11 10.03 -9.91
N GLY A 307 -6.79 9.74 -9.87
CA GLY A 307 -5.74 10.56 -10.46
C GLY A 307 -5.83 10.74 -11.98
N THR A 308 -6.38 9.80 -12.72
CA THR A 308 -6.64 9.95 -14.16
C THR A 308 -7.76 10.94 -14.45
N LEU A 309 -8.79 10.99 -13.60
CA LEU A 309 -9.91 11.92 -13.71
C LEU A 309 -9.50 13.34 -13.30
N LEU A 310 -8.65 13.48 -12.27
CA LEU A 310 -8.12 14.79 -11.85
C LEU A 310 -7.23 15.46 -12.90
N GLN A 311 -6.58 14.68 -13.76
CA GLN A 311 -5.62 15.19 -14.75
C GLN A 311 -6.26 15.50 -16.11
N SER A 312 -7.59 15.47 -16.23
CA SER A 312 -8.27 15.74 -17.50
C SER A 312 -8.09 17.19 -17.99
N ASP A 313 -7.99 18.14 -17.05
CA ASP A 313 -7.66 19.54 -17.32
C ASP A 313 -6.26 19.84 -16.76
N ALA A 314 -5.31 19.98 -17.67
CA ALA A 314 -3.91 20.19 -17.35
C ALA A 314 -3.65 21.49 -16.58
N VAL A 315 -4.38 22.57 -16.89
CA VAL A 315 -4.16 23.89 -16.26
C VAL A 315 -4.75 23.90 -14.87
N TRP A 316 -6.00 23.45 -14.74
CA TRP A 316 -6.66 23.33 -13.45
C TRP A 316 -5.89 22.40 -12.51
N PHE A 317 -5.44 21.25 -13.00
CA PHE A 317 -4.72 20.27 -12.19
C PHE A 317 -3.43 20.84 -11.59
N GLU A 318 -2.62 21.57 -12.38
CA GLU A 318 -1.41 22.22 -11.85
C GLU A 318 -1.74 23.26 -10.77
N ASN A 319 -2.81 24.04 -10.96
CA ASN A 319 -3.24 25.02 -9.97
C ASN A 319 -3.71 24.33 -8.67
N MET A 320 -4.45 23.23 -8.79
CA MET A 320 -4.92 22.43 -7.65
C MET A 320 -3.74 21.86 -6.85
N ILE A 321 -2.77 21.18 -7.48
CA ILE A 321 -1.63 20.59 -6.74
C ILE A 321 -0.73 21.64 -6.09
N LYS A 322 -0.64 22.85 -6.67
CA LYS A 322 0.05 24.00 -6.07
C LYS A 322 -0.70 24.52 -4.85
N ALA A 323 -2.00 24.75 -4.97
CA ALA A 323 -2.84 25.24 -3.88
C ALA A 323 -2.84 24.27 -2.68
N LEU A 324 -2.92 22.97 -2.95
CA LEU A 324 -2.90 21.92 -1.93
C LEU A 324 -1.48 21.55 -1.44
N ASN A 325 -0.43 22.23 -1.90
CA ASN A 325 0.96 21.97 -1.55
C ASN A 325 1.38 20.48 -1.69
N VAL A 326 0.89 19.81 -2.74
CA VAL A 326 1.16 18.37 -2.98
C VAL A 326 2.63 18.13 -3.34
N LEU A 327 3.25 19.10 -4.00
CA LEU A 327 4.65 19.01 -4.40
C LEU A 327 5.58 19.31 -3.22
N LYS A 328 6.58 18.45 -3.03
CA LYS A 328 7.60 18.64 -1.98
C LYS A 328 8.36 19.93 -2.25
N LYS A 329 8.33 20.86 -1.29
CA LYS A 329 9.13 22.08 -1.35
C LYS A 329 10.59 21.79 -0.97
N PRO A 330 11.57 22.47 -1.59
CA PRO A 330 12.96 22.36 -1.18
C PRO A 330 13.13 22.74 0.29
N LYS A 331 13.84 21.93 1.08
CA LYS A 331 14.09 22.23 2.51
C LYS A 331 14.78 23.59 2.70
N ASN A 332 15.68 23.94 1.78
CA ASN A 332 16.47 25.17 1.84
C ASN A 332 15.74 26.38 1.23
N ASN A 333 14.57 26.17 0.62
CA ASN A 333 13.73 27.25 0.11
C ASN A 333 12.23 26.86 0.23
N PRO A 334 11.64 26.95 1.43
CA PRO A 334 10.24 26.62 1.67
C PRO A 334 9.26 27.55 0.91
N ALA A 335 9.74 28.72 0.46
CA ALA A 335 8.97 29.66 -0.34
C ALA A 335 8.99 29.33 -1.84
N ALA A 336 9.81 28.37 -2.29
CA ALA A 336 9.87 27.98 -3.69
C ALA A 336 8.53 27.42 -4.16
N VAL A 337 7.98 28.06 -5.19
CA VAL A 337 6.80 27.58 -5.92
C VAL A 337 7.27 26.77 -7.12
N SER A 338 6.66 25.61 -7.36
CA SER A 338 7.01 24.80 -8.52
C SER A 338 6.58 25.52 -9.82
N ASN A 339 7.53 25.73 -10.73
CA ASN A 339 7.30 26.31 -12.06
C ASN A 339 7.01 25.25 -13.13
N ARG A 340 6.45 24.11 -12.71
CA ARG A 340 6.07 23.02 -13.60
C ARG A 340 4.97 23.48 -14.58
N PRO A 341 5.14 23.29 -15.91
CA PRO A 341 4.13 23.68 -16.88
C PRO A 341 2.93 22.72 -16.87
N PRO A 342 1.72 23.20 -17.21
CA PRO A 342 0.54 22.36 -17.44
C PRO A 342 0.83 21.15 -18.33
N GLY A 343 0.30 19.99 -17.93
CA GLY A 343 0.45 18.73 -18.67
C GLY A 343 1.75 17.98 -18.38
N SER A 344 2.57 18.47 -17.44
CA SER A 344 3.73 17.74 -16.98
C SER A 344 3.35 16.37 -16.39
N PRO A 345 4.17 15.32 -16.51
CA PRO A 345 3.82 13.99 -16.00
C PRO A 345 3.60 13.96 -14.47
N PHE A 346 2.48 13.42 -13.97
CA PHE A 346 2.26 13.26 -12.52
C PHE A 346 1.60 11.90 -12.17
N PRO A 347 2.05 11.24 -11.08
CA PRO A 347 3.33 11.45 -10.42
C PRO A 347 4.48 11.16 -11.39
N THR A 348 5.61 11.84 -11.23
CA THR A 348 6.79 11.66 -12.10
C THR A 348 7.51 10.34 -11.86
N SER A 349 7.40 9.81 -10.63
CA SER A 349 8.04 8.57 -10.21
C SER A 349 7.08 7.42 -9.97
N ARG A 350 7.57 6.18 -10.03
CA ARG A 350 6.92 4.97 -9.52
C ARG A 350 7.88 4.27 -8.58
N LYS A 351 7.37 3.81 -7.43
CA LYS A 351 8.16 3.01 -6.48
C LYS A 351 8.28 1.59 -7.02
N ILE A 352 9.46 0.99 -6.93
CA ILE A 352 9.74 -0.38 -7.39
C ILE A 352 10.62 -1.12 -6.38
N ILE A 353 10.76 -2.43 -6.55
CA ILE A 353 11.79 -3.23 -5.88
C ILE A 353 13.04 -3.28 -6.74
N LEU A 354 14.19 -2.92 -6.17
CA LEU A 354 15.51 -3.21 -6.74
C LEU A 354 16.08 -4.49 -6.15
N LYS A 355 16.75 -5.27 -7.01
CA LYS A 355 17.63 -6.37 -6.60
C LYS A 355 18.92 -6.26 -7.41
N ASP A 356 20.07 -6.26 -6.73
CA ASP A 356 21.39 -6.10 -7.37
C ASP A 356 21.43 -4.89 -8.32
N LYS A 357 20.85 -3.76 -7.89
CA LYS A 357 20.71 -2.49 -8.64
C LYS A 357 19.85 -2.57 -9.90
N LYS A 358 19.13 -3.67 -10.12
CA LYS A 358 18.22 -3.86 -11.26
C LYS A 358 16.75 -3.81 -10.82
N PRO A 359 15.87 -3.13 -11.56
CA PRO A 359 14.42 -3.21 -11.37
C PRO A 359 13.93 -4.65 -11.46
N LEU A 360 13.38 -5.14 -10.36
CA LEU A 360 12.91 -6.53 -10.28
C LEU A 360 11.39 -6.62 -10.39
N SER A 361 10.67 -5.82 -9.60
CA SER A 361 9.23 -6.00 -9.40
C SER A 361 8.54 -4.69 -9.05
N GLN A 362 7.26 -4.60 -9.38
CA GLN A 362 6.37 -3.58 -8.83
C GLN A 362 5.67 -4.14 -7.60
N LEU A 363 5.39 -3.32 -6.59
CA LEU A 363 4.83 -3.70 -5.30
C LEU A 363 3.30 -3.81 -5.27
N GLY A 364 2.82 -4.62 -4.33
CA GLY A 364 1.47 -4.53 -3.78
C GLY A 364 0.36 -5.15 -4.60
N TRP A 365 0.66 -5.85 -5.69
CA TRP A 365 -0.39 -6.53 -6.46
C TRP A 365 -0.86 -7.78 -5.74
N CYS A 366 -2.16 -7.87 -5.48
CA CYS A 366 -2.81 -8.99 -4.84
C CYS A 366 -3.93 -9.54 -5.74
N LEU A 367 -4.14 -10.85 -5.67
CA LEU A 367 -5.32 -11.53 -6.19
C LEU A 367 -6.29 -11.71 -5.04
N LEU A 368 -7.52 -11.23 -5.22
CA LEU A 368 -8.62 -11.32 -4.28
C LEU A 368 -9.60 -12.33 -4.84
N ASP A 369 -9.95 -13.34 -4.05
CA ASP A 369 -10.93 -14.37 -4.38
C ASP A 369 -12.05 -14.34 -3.32
N PHE A 370 -13.26 -13.98 -3.75
CA PHE A 370 -14.42 -13.87 -2.88
C PHE A 370 -15.20 -15.18 -2.92
N GLU A 371 -15.08 -15.98 -1.86
CA GLU A 371 -15.80 -17.25 -1.69
C GLU A 371 -17.05 -17.03 -0.82
N GLU A 372 -18.18 -17.65 -1.17
CA GLU A 372 -19.37 -17.60 -0.31
C GLU A 372 -19.10 -18.33 1.01
N GLY A 373 -19.50 -17.71 2.12
CA GLY A 373 -19.40 -18.34 3.43
C GLY A 373 -20.31 -19.57 3.50
N SER A 374 -19.78 -20.70 3.94
CA SER A 374 -20.60 -21.83 4.37
C SER A 374 -21.37 -21.38 5.61
N GLY A 375 -22.70 -21.25 5.50
CA GLY A 375 -23.57 -20.89 6.62
C GLY A 375 -23.54 -21.89 7.76
#